data_AF-A0A945CGK3-F1
#
_entry.id   AF-A0A945CGK3-F1
#
_cell.length_a   1.000
_cell.length_b   1.000
_cell.length_c   1.000
_cell.angle_alpha   90.00
_cell.angle_beta   90.00
_cell.angle_gamma   90.00
#
_symmetry.space_group_name_H-M   'P 1'
#
loop_
_entity.id
_entity.type
_entity.pdbx_description
1 polymer ?
#
loop_
_entity_poly.entity_id
_entity_poly.type
_entity_poly.pdbx_seq_one_letter_code
_entity_poly.pdbx_strand_id
1 'polypeptide(L)'
;MGAADRHRCLLVADFNLGNFAGLLGNDPEEPKVEVIGTPYGQVVPVLAPEGGGWREAPDCCLVWTRPEGVCESFGRLLAEEQVELEAVLGEVDEFAELLLDVAGRVKGLFAAAWWTPFLHRGYGMLDLRPGEGVGDVLLRMNLRLADRLGEADNAYLLDTRKWVETAGPAAFQPKLWYMGKIPFGQQVFAEAVRDLKAGLNGLDGRGRKLIVVDLDDTLWGGIVGEVGWEQLKLGGHDHVGEAFADFQRALKGLNRRGILLAIASKNEERVALEGIAQHPEMVLSLDDFAGWRIDWEDKAQNIADMVAELNLGLQSVVFIDDNPAERSRVREALPEVFVPEWPADPALYPSALLGLRCFDAPRVSVEDRQRSRMYAAERQRWETKRRVPSLQEWLDSLELKVEVEELGAANLPRAAQLLNRTNQMNLSTR
;
A
#
# COMPACT_ATOMS: atom_id res chain seq x y z
N MET A 1 -25.84 -8.59 -1.00
CA MET A 1 -24.85 -8.60 -2.09
C MET A 1 -25.46 -7.90 -3.30
N GLY A 2 -25.35 -6.57 -3.35
CA GLY A 2 -25.80 -5.77 -4.49
C GLY A 2 -24.68 -5.68 -5.54
N ALA A 3 -25.03 -5.34 -6.78
CA ALA A 3 -24.16 -5.18 -7.94
C ALA A 3 -23.10 -4.05 -7.84
N ALA A 4 -22.74 -3.60 -6.63
CA ALA A 4 -21.98 -2.39 -6.37
C ALA A 4 -20.47 -2.62 -6.13
N ASP A 5 -19.95 -3.83 -6.38
CA ASP A 5 -18.58 -4.22 -5.96
C ASP A 5 -17.66 -4.68 -7.10
N ARG A 6 -18.00 -4.31 -8.34
CA ARG A 6 -17.25 -4.69 -9.53
C ARG A 6 -16.72 -3.46 -10.25
N HIS A 7 -15.40 -3.36 -10.37
CA HIS A 7 -14.73 -2.31 -11.15
C HIS A 7 -14.66 -2.71 -12.60
N ARG A 8 -15.07 -1.83 -13.51
CA ARG A 8 -14.83 -2.00 -14.94
C ARG A 8 -13.49 -1.38 -15.29
N CYS A 9 -12.52 -2.22 -15.63
CA CYS A 9 -11.14 -1.80 -15.89
C CYS A 9 -10.84 -1.85 -17.39
N LEU A 10 -10.55 -0.70 -17.98
CA LEU A 10 -10.04 -0.60 -19.34
C LEU A 10 -8.56 -0.97 -19.38
N LEU A 11 -8.21 -1.97 -20.18
CA LEU A 11 -6.82 -2.39 -20.36
C LEU A 11 -6.26 -1.86 -21.68
N VAL A 12 -5.15 -1.13 -21.63
CA VAL A 12 -4.48 -0.55 -22.80
C VAL A 12 -3.02 -0.96 -22.80
N ALA A 13 -2.57 -1.61 -23.89
CA ALA A 13 -1.19 -2.03 -24.04
C ALA A 13 -0.74 -2.11 -25.51
N ASP A 14 0.56 -2.00 -25.72
CA ASP A 14 1.24 -2.27 -27.00
C ASP A 14 1.84 -3.68 -27.06
N PHE A 15 1.33 -4.60 -26.23
CA PHE A 15 1.60 -6.03 -26.16
C PHE A 15 0.35 -6.81 -25.73
N ASN A 16 0.36 -8.13 -25.91
CA ASN A 16 -0.81 -8.95 -25.68
C ASN A 16 -1.04 -9.17 -24.17
N LEU A 17 -2.12 -8.59 -23.65
CA LEU A 17 -2.55 -8.71 -22.25
C LEU A 17 -3.57 -9.85 -22.00
N GLY A 18 -3.82 -10.76 -22.94
CA GLY A 18 -4.84 -11.81 -22.78
C GLY A 18 -4.66 -12.65 -21.51
N ASN A 19 -3.42 -13.02 -21.17
CA ASN A 19 -3.11 -13.75 -19.95
C ASN A 19 -3.37 -12.91 -18.69
N PHE A 20 -2.98 -11.63 -18.71
CA PHE A 20 -3.24 -10.70 -17.61
C PHE A 20 -4.74 -10.46 -17.41
N ALA A 21 -5.48 -10.21 -18.50
CA ALA A 21 -6.94 -10.05 -18.49
C ALA A 21 -7.63 -11.28 -17.91
N GLY A 22 -7.19 -12.48 -18.30
CA GLY A 22 -7.69 -13.73 -17.75
C GLY A 22 -7.40 -13.90 -16.26
N LEU A 23 -6.20 -13.53 -15.79
CA LEU A 23 -5.87 -13.56 -14.36
C LEU A 23 -6.71 -12.55 -13.57
N LEU A 24 -6.79 -11.31 -14.03
CA LEU A 24 -7.51 -10.23 -13.38
C LEU A 24 -9.01 -10.51 -13.27
N GLY A 25 -9.63 -10.93 -14.37
CA GLY A 25 -11.09 -11.16 -14.43
C GLY A 25 -11.56 -12.42 -13.69
N ASN A 26 -10.68 -13.41 -13.49
CA ASN A 26 -11.00 -14.65 -12.78
C ASN A 26 -10.50 -14.67 -11.33
N ASP A 27 -9.86 -13.60 -10.86
CA ASP A 27 -9.30 -13.56 -9.51
C ASP A 27 -10.41 -13.62 -8.44
N PRO A 28 -10.34 -14.58 -7.50
CA PRO A 28 -11.38 -14.80 -6.49
C PRO A 28 -11.32 -13.79 -5.34
N GLU A 29 -10.27 -12.99 -5.20
CA GLU A 29 -10.17 -11.97 -4.15
C GLU A 29 -11.01 -10.74 -4.51
N GLU A 30 -11.21 -9.82 -3.56
CA GLU A 30 -11.84 -8.51 -3.79
C GLU A 30 -10.77 -7.42 -4.03
N PRO A 31 -11.06 -6.38 -4.82
CA PRO A 31 -12.32 -6.15 -5.51
C PRO A 31 -12.47 -7.00 -6.79
N LYS A 32 -13.70 -7.31 -7.20
CA LYS A 32 -13.96 -7.90 -8.52
C LYS A 32 -13.68 -6.92 -9.64
N VAL A 33 -13.05 -7.41 -10.70
CA VAL A 33 -12.72 -6.59 -11.86
C VAL A 33 -13.31 -7.21 -13.13
N GLU A 34 -14.11 -6.42 -13.84
CA GLU A 34 -14.56 -6.71 -15.20
C GLU A 34 -13.59 -6.07 -16.18
N VAL A 35 -13.00 -6.90 -17.04
CA VAL A 35 -11.97 -6.45 -17.97
C VAL A 35 -12.60 -5.98 -19.28
N ILE A 36 -12.37 -4.72 -19.63
CA ILE A 36 -12.67 -4.16 -20.95
C ILE A 36 -11.38 -4.26 -21.78
N GLY A 37 -11.32 -5.29 -22.64
CA GLY A 37 -10.19 -5.52 -23.53
C GLY A 37 -10.18 -4.58 -24.73
N THR A 38 -9.00 -4.14 -25.15
CA THR A 38 -8.83 -3.27 -26.33
C THR A 38 -7.95 -3.97 -27.38
N PRO A 39 -8.04 -3.58 -28.66
CA PRO A 39 -7.17 -4.12 -29.70
C PRO A 39 -5.70 -3.89 -29.36
N TYR A 40 -4.90 -4.96 -29.41
CA TYR A 40 -3.45 -4.89 -29.24
C TYR A 40 -2.82 -3.91 -30.22
N GLY A 41 -1.88 -3.09 -29.73
CA GLY A 41 -1.04 -2.20 -30.55
C GLY A 41 -1.70 -0.88 -30.96
N GLN A 42 -2.86 -0.54 -30.42
CA GLN A 42 -3.58 0.72 -30.70
C GLN A 42 -3.65 1.62 -29.47
N VAL A 43 -2.52 1.87 -28.80
CA VAL A 43 -2.49 2.63 -27.53
C VAL A 43 -3.09 4.04 -27.69
N VAL A 44 -2.48 4.91 -28.50
CA VAL A 44 -2.91 6.32 -28.63
C VAL A 44 -4.36 6.45 -29.11
N PRO A 45 -4.81 5.72 -30.16
CA PRO A 45 -6.23 5.77 -30.57
C PRO A 45 -7.22 5.31 -29.50
N VAL A 46 -6.83 4.34 -28.65
CA VAL A 46 -7.68 3.84 -27.56
C VAL A 46 -7.75 4.84 -26.40
N LEU A 47 -6.65 5.53 -26.09
CA LEU A 47 -6.63 6.54 -25.02
C LEU A 47 -7.45 7.79 -25.37
N ALA A 48 -7.58 8.10 -26.67
CA ALA A 48 -8.41 9.22 -27.14
C ALA A 48 -9.88 9.10 -26.68
N PRO A 49 -10.59 10.22 -26.41
CA PRO A 49 -11.99 10.20 -25.95
C PRO A 49 -12.96 9.43 -26.84
N GLU A 50 -12.72 9.44 -28.15
CA GLU A 50 -13.51 8.75 -29.18
C GLU A 50 -13.22 7.23 -29.25
N GLY A 51 -12.24 6.74 -28.46
CA GLY A 51 -11.78 5.35 -28.48
C GLY A 51 -12.87 4.34 -28.10
N GLY A 52 -12.79 3.14 -28.68
CA GLY A 52 -13.86 2.12 -28.57
C GLY A 52 -14.19 1.67 -27.13
N GLY A 53 -13.20 1.66 -26.23
CA GLY A 53 -13.36 1.20 -24.85
C GLY A 53 -14.14 2.16 -23.93
N TRP A 54 -14.30 3.43 -24.33
CA TRP A 54 -14.93 4.46 -23.48
C TRP A 54 -16.46 4.38 -23.43
N ARG A 55 -17.08 3.75 -24.44
CA ARG A 55 -18.54 3.53 -24.49
C ARG A 55 -19.04 2.67 -23.33
N GLU A 56 -18.13 1.88 -22.78
CA GLU A 56 -18.36 1.02 -21.64
C GLU A 56 -18.24 1.76 -20.31
N ALA A 57 -17.90 3.07 -20.28
CA ALA A 57 -17.79 3.86 -19.05
C ALA A 57 -16.95 3.16 -17.96
N PRO A 58 -15.65 2.91 -18.21
CA PRO A 58 -14.77 2.25 -17.24
C PRO A 58 -14.65 3.04 -15.93
N ASP A 59 -14.56 2.32 -14.81
CA ASP A 59 -14.26 2.90 -13.49
C ASP A 59 -12.78 3.22 -13.34
N CYS A 60 -11.92 2.41 -13.95
CA CYS A 60 -10.47 2.54 -13.89
C CYS A 60 -9.81 2.16 -15.22
N CYS A 61 -8.56 2.57 -15.41
CA CYS A 61 -7.79 2.27 -16.61
C CYS A 61 -6.38 1.81 -16.22
N LEU A 62 -5.93 0.67 -16.76
CA LEU A 62 -4.54 0.25 -16.70
C LEU A 62 -3.88 0.46 -18.07
N VAL A 63 -2.80 1.24 -18.10
CA VAL A 63 -1.97 1.45 -19.27
C VAL A 63 -0.61 0.79 -19.05
N TRP A 64 -0.28 -0.20 -19.86
CA TRP A 64 0.98 -0.93 -19.76
C TRP A 64 1.62 -1.05 -21.14
N THR A 65 2.61 -0.20 -21.39
CA THR A 65 3.30 -0.13 -22.68
C THR A 65 4.77 -0.46 -22.55
N ARG A 66 5.42 -0.75 -23.68
CA ARG A 66 6.86 -0.64 -23.84
C ARG A 66 7.21 0.81 -24.18
N PRO A 67 8.37 1.33 -23.73
CA PRO A 67 8.75 2.72 -23.97
C PRO A 67 8.84 3.03 -25.47
N GLU A 68 9.42 2.13 -26.28
CA GLU A 68 9.52 2.32 -27.74
C GLU A 68 8.17 2.23 -28.47
N GLY A 69 7.11 1.78 -27.81
CA GLY A 69 5.75 1.73 -28.37
C GLY A 69 5.02 3.07 -28.33
N VAL A 70 5.52 4.03 -27.53
CA VAL A 70 4.89 5.34 -27.33
C VAL A 70 5.88 6.51 -27.43
N CYS A 71 7.19 6.24 -27.35
CA CYS A 71 8.27 7.20 -27.56
C CYS A 71 9.15 6.73 -28.74
N GLU A 72 8.97 7.34 -29.92
CA GLU A 72 9.74 7.02 -31.13
C GLU A 72 11.24 7.24 -30.92
N SER A 73 11.61 8.33 -30.25
CA SER A 73 13.00 8.66 -29.96
C SER A 73 13.67 7.60 -29.08
N PHE A 74 12.94 6.96 -28.17
CA PHE A 74 13.48 5.82 -27.41
C PHE A 74 13.68 4.58 -28.29
N GLY A 75 12.79 4.34 -29.25
CA GLY A 75 12.97 3.26 -30.23
C GLY A 75 14.23 3.45 -31.09
N ARG A 76 14.53 4.69 -31.49
CA ARG A 76 15.77 5.05 -32.20
C ARG A 76 17.00 4.87 -31.32
N LEU A 77 16.91 5.22 -30.04
CA LEU A 77 17.98 4.97 -29.06
C LEU A 77 18.29 3.46 -28.92
N LEU A 78 17.25 2.61 -28.89
CA LEU A 78 17.44 1.14 -28.88
C LEU A 78 18.10 0.60 -30.16
N ALA A 79 17.98 1.34 -31.28
CA ALA A 79 18.66 1.05 -32.54
C ALA A 79 20.08 1.65 -32.60
N GLU A 80 20.62 2.13 -31.46
CA GLU A 80 21.94 2.75 -31.33
C GLU A 80 22.10 4.06 -32.12
N GLU A 81 20.99 4.73 -32.45
CA GLU A 81 21.02 6.07 -33.04
C GLU A 81 21.31 7.14 -31.98
N GLN A 82 21.92 8.25 -32.41
CA GLN A 82 22.05 9.44 -31.55
C GLN A 82 20.70 10.15 -31.40
N VAL A 83 20.31 10.35 -30.15
CA VAL A 83 19.04 10.95 -29.77
C VAL A 83 19.28 11.93 -28.63
N GLU A 84 18.75 13.14 -28.75
CA GLU A 84 18.81 14.14 -27.69
C GLU A 84 17.86 13.76 -26.55
N LEU A 85 18.33 13.79 -25.30
CA LEU A 85 17.53 13.43 -24.12
C LEU A 85 16.23 14.25 -24.05
N GLU A 86 16.28 15.55 -24.34
CA GLU A 86 15.10 16.41 -24.30
C GLU A 86 14.03 16.02 -25.32
N ALA A 87 14.41 15.43 -26.46
CA ALA A 87 13.44 14.91 -27.41
C ALA A 87 12.67 13.71 -26.83
N VAL A 88 13.38 12.79 -26.17
CA VAL A 88 12.76 11.64 -25.49
C VAL A 88 11.85 12.12 -24.35
N LEU A 89 12.30 13.08 -23.54
CA LEU A 89 11.50 13.60 -22.43
C LEU A 89 10.28 14.39 -22.90
N GLY A 90 10.36 15.07 -24.05
CA GLY A 90 9.22 15.71 -24.70
C GLY A 90 8.15 14.71 -25.13
N GLU A 91 8.55 13.57 -25.71
CA GLU A 91 7.60 12.49 -26.05
C GLU A 91 6.98 11.86 -24.79
N VAL A 92 7.73 11.77 -23.68
CA VAL A 92 7.17 11.34 -22.39
C VAL A 92 6.12 12.33 -21.88
N ASP A 93 6.38 13.64 -22.01
CA ASP A 93 5.41 14.68 -21.64
C ASP A 93 4.12 14.58 -22.48
N GLU A 94 4.24 14.39 -23.80
CA GLU A 94 3.10 14.20 -24.69
C GLU A 94 2.28 12.96 -24.33
N PHE A 95 2.96 11.84 -24.01
CA PHE A 95 2.27 10.64 -23.56
C PHE A 95 1.60 10.84 -22.19
N ALA A 96 2.25 11.55 -21.27
CA ALA A 96 1.68 11.86 -19.96
C ALA A 96 0.43 12.76 -20.07
N GLU A 97 0.38 13.71 -21.01
CA GLU A 97 -0.83 14.52 -21.28
C GLU A 97 -2.04 13.62 -21.63
N LEU A 98 -1.84 12.62 -22.50
CA LEU A 98 -2.89 11.65 -22.84
C LEU A 98 -3.36 10.85 -21.62
N LEU A 99 -2.44 10.51 -20.73
CA LEU A 99 -2.75 9.82 -19.48
C LEU A 99 -3.51 10.74 -18.50
N LEU A 100 -3.14 12.01 -18.37
CA LEU A 100 -3.85 12.96 -17.53
C LEU A 100 -5.29 13.21 -18.04
N ASP A 101 -5.48 13.27 -19.36
CA ASP A 101 -6.81 13.31 -19.98
C ASP A 101 -7.64 12.06 -19.65
N VAL A 102 -7.00 10.89 -19.59
CA VAL A 102 -7.62 9.65 -19.12
C VAL A 102 -8.00 9.73 -17.65
N ALA A 103 -7.11 10.24 -16.80
CA ALA A 103 -7.37 10.39 -15.36
C ALA A 103 -8.59 11.27 -15.07
N GLY A 104 -8.85 12.28 -15.91
CA GLY A 104 -10.07 13.11 -15.84
C GLY A 104 -11.39 12.37 -16.16
N ARG A 105 -11.33 11.14 -16.68
CA ARG A 105 -12.49 10.34 -17.12
C ARG A 105 -12.77 9.11 -16.25
N VAL A 106 -11.84 8.72 -15.38
CA VAL A 106 -11.92 7.50 -14.56
C VAL A 106 -11.70 7.81 -13.08
N LYS A 107 -12.11 6.92 -12.18
CA LYS A 107 -11.84 7.05 -10.74
C LYS A 107 -10.37 6.78 -10.39
N GLY A 108 -9.70 5.93 -11.16
CA GLY A 108 -8.29 5.60 -10.98
C GLY A 108 -7.59 5.25 -12.28
N LEU A 109 -6.49 5.94 -12.57
CA LEU A 109 -5.58 5.61 -13.64
C LEU A 109 -4.34 4.94 -13.07
N PHE A 110 -3.99 3.80 -13.63
CA PHE A 110 -2.77 3.06 -13.31
C PHE A 110 -1.92 2.97 -14.57
N ALA A 111 -0.70 3.49 -14.53
CA ALA A 111 0.31 3.29 -15.57
C ALA A 111 1.38 2.35 -15.03
N ALA A 112 1.87 1.41 -15.84
CA ALA A 112 3.01 0.58 -15.46
C ALA A 112 4.31 1.26 -15.89
N ALA A 113 5.26 1.40 -14.95
CA ALA A 113 6.58 1.94 -15.23
C ALA A 113 7.27 1.14 -16.34
N TRP A 114 7.92 1.83 -17.27
CA TRP A 114 8.61 1.21 -18.38
C TRP A 114 9.80 0.38 -17.90
N TRP A 115 9.94 -0.78 -18.52
CA TRP A 115 10.99 -1.73 -18.28
C TRP A 115 11.47 -2.33 -19.60
N THR A 116 12.78 -2.57 -19.72
CA THR A 116 13.39 -3.19 -20.88
C THR A 116 14.04 -4.53 -20.50
N PRO A 117 13.87 -5.60 -21.31
CA PRO A 117 14.54 -6.87 -21.08
C PRO A 117 16.07 -6.74 -21.07
N PHE A 118 16.72 -7.58 -20.25
CA PHE A 118 18.18 -7.76 -20.17
C PHE A 118 18.86 -8.14 -21.49
N LEU A 119 18.08 -8.36 -22.56
CA LEU A 119 18.58 -8.55 -23.92
C LEU A 119 19.33 -7.31 -24.44
N HIS A 120 18.99 -6.12 -23.93
CA HIS A 120 19.74 -4.91 -24.21
C HIS A 120 20.79 -4.72 -23.11
N ARG A 121 22.03 -5.17 -23.36
CA ARG A 121 23.17 -4.80 -22.51
C ARG A 121 23.47 -3.29 -22.56
N GLY A 122 22.84 -2.58 -23.51
CA GLY A 122 23.11 -1.17 -23.81
C GLY A 122 24.59 -0.95 -24.05
N TYR A 123 25.11 0.17 -23.55
CA TYR A 123 26.55 0.48 -23.60
C TYR A 123 27.37 -0.19 -22.48
N GLY A 124 26.85 -1.23 -21.84
CA GLY A 124 27.54 -1.94 -20.75
C GLY A 124 27.81 -1.02 -19.56
N MET A 125 29.08 -0.78 -19.23
CA MET A 125 29.45 0.08 -18.09
C MET A 125 29.04 1.55 -18.28
N LEU A 126 28.74 1.97 -19.50
CA LEU A 126 28.30 3.33 -19.82
C LEU A 126 26.78 3.45 -19.89
N ASP A 127 26.03 2.36 -19.65
CA ASP A 127 24.58 2.35 -19.84
C ASP A 127 23.80 3.20 -18.82
N LEU A 128 24.45 3.57 -17.72
CA LEU A 128 23.93 4.52 -16.73
C LEU A 128 24.64 5.89 -16.78
N ARG A 129 25.40 6.16 -17.85
CA ARG A 129 26.03 7.46 -18.03
C ARG A 129 24.96 8.48 -18.47
N PRO A 130 24.86 9.63 -17.78
CA PRO A 130 23.88 10.67 -18.09
C PRO A 130 23.84 11.06 -19.57
N GLY A 131 22.65 10.97 -20.17
CA GLY A 131 22.38 11.44 -21.53
C GLY A 131 22.92 10.56 -22.66
N GLU A 132 23.61 9.46 -22.35
CA GLU A 132 24.16 8.54 -23.36
C GLU A 132 23.56 7.12 -23.22
N GLY A 133 23.43 6.62 -22.00
CA GLY A 133 23.02 5.24 -21.74
C GLY A 133 21.52 4.96 -21.89
N VAL A 134 21.15 3.80 -22.45
CA VAL A 134 19.75 3.37 -22.55
C VAL A 134 19.12 3.26 -21.15
N GLY A 135 19.88 2.71 -20.19
CA GLY A 135 19.47 2.61 -18.79
C GLY A 135 19.26 3.96 -18.11
N ASP A 136 20.15 4.94 -18.33
CA ASP A 136 19.98 6.31 -17.81
C ASP A 136 18.74 6.98 -18.41
N VAL A 137 18.57 6.92 -19.72
CA VAL A 137 17.39 7.50 -20.40
C VAL A 137 16.10 6.86 -19.89
N LEU A 138 16.03 5.53 -19.78
CA LEU A 138 14.85 4.83 -19.26
C LEU A 138 14.52 5.21 -17.80
N LEU A 139 15.54 5.42 -16.96
CA LEU A 139 15.36 5.90 -15.59
C LEU A 139 14.76 7.31 -15.58
N ARG A 140 15.28 8.21 -16.43
CA ARG A 140 14.77 9.58 -16.55
C ARG A 140 13.37 9.64 -17.12
N MET A 141 13.04 8.80 -18.10
CA MET A 141 11.69 8.68 -18.65
C MET A 141 10.69 8.26 -17.56
N ASN A 142 11.01 7.23 -16.78
CA ASN A 142 10.14 6.78 -15.69
C ASN A 142 9.98 7.84 -14.59
N LEU A 143 11.07 8.55 -14.24
CA LEU A 143 11.00 9.65 -13.28
C LEU A 143 10.13 10.79 -13.81
N ARG A 144 10.32 11.21 -15.07
CA ARG A 144 9.50 12.25 -15.69
C ARG A 144 8.03 11.86 -15.76
N LEU A 145 7.73 10.61 -16.11
CA LEU A 145 6.37 10.10 -16.13
C LEU A 145 5.74 10.10 -14.73
N ALA A 146 6.48 9.67 -13.70
CA ALA A 146 6.04 9.74 -12.32
C ALA A 146 5.72 11.18 -11.87
N ASP A 147 6.60 12.14 -12.20
CA ASP A 147 6.41 13.55 -11.86
C ASP A 147 5.15 14.12 -12.52
N ARG A 148 4.93 13.86 -13.82
CA ARG A 148 3.73 14.31 -14.55
C ARG A 148 2.45 13.67 -14.01
N LEU A 149 2.45 12.37 -13.76
CA LEU A 149 1.26 11.70 -13.20
C LEU A 149 0.94 12.17 -11.78
N GLY A 150 1.95 12.61 -11.02
CA GLY A 150 1.79 13.21 -9.70
C GLY A 150 1.00 14.52 -9.68
N GLU A 151 0.76 15.14 -10.84
CA GLU A 151 -0.14 16.31 -10.99
C GLU A 151 -1.62 15.93 -10.79
N ALA A 152 -1.98 14.66 -11.01
CA ALA A 152 -3.34 14.17 -10.83
C ALA A 152 -3.50 13.34 -9.55
N ASP A 153 -4.57 13.67 -8.82
CA ASP A 153 -4.95 13.06 -7.56
C ASP A 153 -5.17 11.53 -7.60
N ASN A 154 -5.52 11.03 -8.79
CA ASN A 154 -6.03 9.69 -9.06
C ASN A 154 -5.23 8.95 -10.15
N ALA A 155 -4.00 9.39 -10.45
CA ALA A 155 -3.10 8.73 -11.38
C ALA A 155 -1.88 8.14 -10.63
N TYR A 156 -1.58 6.87 -10.90
CA TYR A 156 -0.57 6.11 -10.16
C TYR A 156 0.37 5.39 -11.12
N LEU A 157 1.67 5.51 -10.88
CA LEU A 157 2.69 4.71 -11.56
C LEU A 157 3.00 3.46 -10.74
N LEU A 158 2.75 2.29 -11.33
CA LEU A 158 3.03 0.98 -10.75
C LEU A 158 4.43 0.51 -11.13
N ASP A 159 5.19 -0.02 -10.16
CA ASP A 159 6.57 -0.43 -10.37
C ASP A 159 6.68 -1.83 -11.00
N THR A 160 6.88 -1.87 -12.32
CA THR A 160 7.08 -3.11 -13.06
C THR A 160 8.37 -3.84 -12.64
N ARG A 161 9.38 -3.15 -12.11
CA ARG A 161 10.66 -3.78 -11.71
C ARG A 161 10.45 -4.73 -10.55
N LYS A 162 9.64 -4.32 -9.56
CA LYS A 162 9.24 -5.18 -8.44
C LYS A 162 8.62 -6.50 -8.94
N TRP A 163 7.77 -6.45 -9.96
CA TRP A 163 7.13 -7.64 -10.54
C TRP A 163 8.14 -8.54 -11.24
N VAL A 164 9.07 -7.94 -11.99
CA VAL A 164 10.14 -8.65 -12.69
C VAL A 164 11.12 -9.30 -11.72
N GLU A 165 11.55 -8.58 -10.67
CA GLU A 165 12.45 -9.09 -9.64
C GLU A 165 11.84 -10.26 -8.87
N THR A 166 10.55 -10.15 -8.52
CA THR A 166 9.80 -11.24 -7.87
C THR A 166 9.71 -12.48 -8.76
N ALA A 167 9.51 -12.30 -10.08
CA ALA A 167 9.46 -13.39 -11.04
C ALA A 167 10.84 -13.97 -11.40
N GLY A 168 11.92 -13.24 -11.12
CA GLY A 168 13.29 -13.65 -11.37
C GLY A 168 13.59 -13.96 -12.84
N PRO A 169 14.41 -14.99 -13.15
CA PRO A 169 14.80 -15.32 -14.53
C PRO A 169 13.64 -15.65 -15.48
N ALA A 170 12.46 -16.00 -14.94
CA ALA A 170 11.27 -16.32 -15.72
C ALA A 170 10.41 -15.09 -16.05
N ALA A 171 10.83 -13.89 -15.67
CA ALA A 171 10.08 -12.66 -15.86
C ALA A 171 9.80 -12.37 -17.35
N PHE A 172 10.83 -12.42 -18.20
CA PHE A 172 10.68 -12.24 -19.64
C PHE A 172 10.58 -13.59 -20.36
N GLN A 173 9.66 -13.70 -21.32
CA GLN A 173 9.36 -14.95 -22.03
C GLN A 173 9.63 -14.79 -23.55
N PRO A 174 10.88 -14.96 -24.03
CA PRO A 174 11.22 -14.75 -25.44
C PRO A 174 10.36 -15.56 -26.40
N LYS A 175 10.09 -16.83 -26.06
CA LYS A 175 9.25 -17.71 -26.89
C LYS A 175 7.84 -17.15 -27.05
N LEU A 176 7.22 -16.72 -25.96
CA LEU A 176 5.85 -16.16 -25.99
C LEU A 176 5.82 -14.79 -26.68
N TRP A 177 6.89 -14.00 -26.53
CA TRP A 177 7.04 -12.74 -27.25
C TRP A 177 7.01 -12.94 -28.78
N TYR A 178 7.82 -13.86 -29.30
CA TYR A 178 7.86 -14.11 -30.75
C TYR A 178 6.60 -14.83 -31.26
N MET A 179 5.97 -15.67 -30.44
CA MET A 179 4.75 -16.39 -30.84
C MET A 179 3.50 -15.51 -30.83
N GLY A 180 3.38 -14.58 -29.89
CA GLY A 180 2.11 -13.88 -29.66
C GLY A 180 2.21 -12.52 -28.97
N LYS A 181 3.42 -11.93 -28.93
CA LYS A 181 3.69 -10.62 -28.32
C LYS A 181 3.30 -10.56 -26.84
N ILE A 182 3.57 -11.65 -26.12
CA ILE A 182 3.39 -11.73 -24.66
C ILE A 182 4.78 -11.62 -24.03
N PRO A 183 5.16 -10.46 -23.47
CA PRO A 183 6.52 -10.23 -22.99
C PRO A 183 6.79 -10.93 -21.66
N PHE A 184 5.79 -11.04 -20.79
CA PHE A 184 5.98 -11.45 -19.41
C PHE A 184 5.52 -12.87 -19.10
N GLY A 185 6.17 -13.49 -18.11
CA GLY A 185 5.73 -14.73 -17.48
C GLY A 185 4.52 -14.53 -16.56
N GLN A 186 3.85 -15.63 -16.21
CA GLN A 186 2.62 -15.62 -15.40
C GLN A 186 2.82 -14.92 -14.04
N GLN A 187 3.99 -15.07 -13.41
CA GLN A 187 4.27 -14.46 -12.11
C GLN A 187 4.25 -12.93 -12.17
N VAL A 188 4.81 -12.32 -13.22
CA VAL A 188 4.80 -10.85 -13.38
C VAL A 188 3.35 -10.36 -13.49
N PHE A 189 2.52 -11.05 -14.28
CA PHE A 189 1.10 -10.69 -14.38
C PHE A 189 0.35 -10.89 -13.05
N ALA A 190 0.66 -11.94 -12.29
CA ALA A 190 0.06 -12.14 -10.97
C ALA A 190 0.43 -11.03 -9.98
N GLU A 191 1.70 -10.59 -9.96
CA GLU A 191 2.12 -9.46 -9.13
C GLU A 191 1.47 -8.14 -9.57
N ALA A 192 1.34 -7.92 -10.88
CA ALA A 192 0.65 -6.75 -11.42
C ALA A 192 -0.85 -6.73 -11.08
N VAL A 193 -1.53 -7.88 -11.12
CA VAL A 193 -2.93 -8.00 -10.69
C VAL A 193 -3.08 -7.62 -9.22
N ARG A 194 -2.19 -8.13 -8.37
CA ARG A 194 -2.22 -7.85 -6.93
C ARG A 194 -1.97 -6.36 -6.64
N ASP A 195 -1.00 -5.73 -7.29
CA ASP A 195 -0.74 -4.28 -7.11
C ASP A 195 -1.90 -3.42 -7.65
N LEU A 196 -2.50 -3.77 -8.80
CA LEU A 196 -3.68 -3.07 -9.32
C LEU A 196 -4.85 -3.16 -8.34
N LYS A 197 -5.16 -4.36 -7.84
CA LYS A 197 -6.25 -4.58 -6.88
C LYS A 197 -6.01 -3.88 -5.54
N ALA A 198 -4.76 -3.82 -5.09
CA ALA A 198 -4.39 -3.06 -3.90
C ALA A 198 -4.66 -1.56 -4.09
N GLY A 199 -4.28 -1.01 -5.24
CA GLY A 199 -4.61 0.37 -5.62
C GLY A 199 -6.11 0.65 -5.67
N LEU A 200 -6.90 -0.25 -6.25
CA LEU A 200 -8.37 -0.15 -6.27
C LEU A 200 -8.97 -0.19 -4.86
N ASN A 201 -8.52 -1.10 -4.00
CA ASN A 201 -8.94 -1.13 -2.59
C ASN A 201 -8.59 0.17 -1.85
N GLY A 202 -7.42 0.75 -2.14
CA GLY A 202 -7.02 2.04 -1.61
C GLY A 202 -7.96 3.16 -2.03
N LEU A 203 -8.30 3.23 -3.32
CA LEU A 203 -9.25 4.22 -3.88
C LEU A 203 -10.66 4.09 -3.28
N ASP A 204 -11.13 2.86 -3.05
CA ASP A 204 -12.42 2.58 -2.41
C ASP A 204 -12.43 2.85 -0.89
N GLY A 205 -11.30 3.27 -0.31
CA GLY A 205 -11.16 3.50 1.13
C GLY A 205 -11.17 2.23 1.97
N ARG A 206 -10.93 1.06 1.34
CA ARG A 206 -10.89 -0.28 1.95
C ARG A 206 -9.52 -0.69 2.47
N GLY A 207 -8.52 0.18 2.34
CA GLY A 207 -7.23 0.00 2.98
C GLY A 207 -7.37 -0.21 4.49
N ARG A 208 -6.55 -1.12 5.02
CA ARG A 208 -6.39 -1.40 6.44
C ARG A 208 -5.69 -0.22 7.11
N LYS A 209 -6.06 0.07 8.35
CA LYS A 209 -5.69 1.28 9.09
C LYS A 209 -5.06 0.97 10.45
N LEU A 210 -5.21 -0.25 10.95
CA LEU A 210 -4.69 -0.70 12.24
C LEU A 210 -4.01 -2.05 12.08
N ILE A 211 -2.80 -2.16 12.62
CA ILE A 211 -2.11 -3.42 12.84
C ILE A 211 -2.12 -3.70 14.34
N VAL A 212 -2.73 -4.81 14.73
CA VAL A 212 -2.63 -5.35 16.08
C VAL A 212 -1.58 -6.45 16.07
N VAL A 213 -0.61 -6.36 16.97
CA VAL A 213 0.49 -7.32 17.10
C VAL A 213 0.46 -8.00 18.46
N ASP A 214 0.88 -9.26 18.51
CA ASP A 214 1.33 -9.88 19.75
C ASP A 214 2.71 -9.34 20.18
N LEU A 215 3.20 -9.74 21.36
CA LEU A 215 4.50 -9.37 21.91
C LEU A 215 5.51 -10.51 21.84
N ASP A 216 5.34 -11.52 22.69
CA ASP A 216 6.27 -12.65 22.81
C ASP A 216 6.33 -13.43 21.49
N ASP A 217 7.54 -13.79 21.07
CA ASP A 217 7.87 -14.41 19.77
C ASP A 217 7.34 -13.69 18.52
N THR A 218 6.83 -12.46 18.67
CA THR A 218 6.29 -11.62 17.59
C THR A 218 7.06 -10.30 17.44
N LEU A 219 7.19 -9.49 18.49
CA LEU A 219 8.00 -8.25 18.50
C LEU A 219 9.43 -8.48 18.99
N TRP A 220 9.65 -9.55 19.73
CA TRP A 220 10.94 -10.01 20.24
C TRP A 220 10.91 -11.53 20.36
N GLY A 221 12.07 -12.18 20.49
CA GLY A 221 12.13 -13.62 20.73
C GLY A 221 12.19 -13.96 22.23
N GLY A 222 11.39 -14.93 22.65
CA GLY A 222 11.28 -15.40 24.03
C GLY A 222 10.07 -14.84 24.78
N ILE A 223 9.76 -15.48 25.91
CA ILE A 223 8.62 -15.17 26.77
C ILE A 223 9.06 -14.23 27.90
N VAL A 224 8.64 -12.96 27.86
CA VAL A 224 9.14 -11.92 28.79
C VAL A 224 8.86 -12.26 30.26
N GLY A 225 7.73 -12.93 30.55
CA GLY A 225 7.36 -13.35 31.90
C GLY A 225 8.25 -14.46 32.48
N GLU A 226 8.98 -15.20 31.64
CA GLU A 226 9.85 -16.30 32.06
C GLU A 226 11.31 -15.87 32.13
N VAL A 227 11.80 -15.15 31.12
CA VAL A 227 13.23 -14.84 30.99
C VAL A 227 13.61 -13.44 31.48
N GLY A 228 12.63 -12.56 31.69
CA GLY A 228 12.86 -11.14 31.95
C GLY A 228 13.23 -10.37 30.69
N TRP A 229 13.04 -9.05 30.71
CA TRP A 229 13.27 -8.24 29.52
C TRP A 229 14.75 -8.21 29.09
N GLU A 230 15.69 -8.38 30.02
CA GLU A 230 17.13 -8.34 29.76
C GLU A 230 17.62 -9.51 28.89
N GLN A 231 16.84 -10.59 28.79
CA GLN A 231 17.21 -11.82 28.09
C GLN A 231 16.38 -12.07 26.83
N LEU A 232 15.52 -11.11 26.46
CA LEU A 232 14.78 -11.19 25.20
C LEU A 232 15.73 -11.09 24.01
N LYS A 233 15.39 -11.81 22.93
CA LYS A 233 16.13 -11.72 21.67
C LYS A 233 15.60 -10.56 20.86
N LEU A 234 16.32 -9.44 20.90
CA LEU A 234 16.00 -8.26 20.11
C LEU A 234 17.28 -7.44 19.85
N GLY A 235 17.52 -7.12 18.59
CA GLY A 235 18.71 -6.39 18.12
C GLY A 235 20.03 -7.05 18.47
N GLY A 236 21.06 -6.22 18.67
CA GLY A 236 22.41 -6.67 19.02
C GLY A 236 23.14 -7.42 17.90
N HIS A 237 24.07 -8.31 18.27
CA HIS A 237 24.85 -9.16 17.35
C HIS A 237 24.28 -10.59 17.26
N ASP A 238 22.95 -10.73 17.28
CA ASP A 238 22.24 -11.99 17.11
C ASP A 238 21.34 -11.91 15.88
N HIS A 239 21.44 -12.87 14.97
CA HIS A 239 20.69 -12.84 13.71
C HIS A 239 19.17 -12.89 13.92
N VAL A 240 18.70 -13.52 15.01
CA VAL A 240 17.27 -13.56 15.35
C VAL A 240 16.83 -12.22 15.93
N GLY A 241 17.61 -11.69 16.87
CA GLY A 241 17.38 -10.35 17.42
C GLY A 241 17.34 -9.26 16.36
N GLU A 242 18.29 -9.25 15.43
CA GLU A 242 18.35 -8.31 14.30
C GLU A 242 17.07 -8.39 13.43
N ALA A 243 16.56 -9.60 13.17
CA ALA A 243 15.34 -9.81 12.41
C ALA A 243 14.10 -9.21 13.10
N PHE A 244 13.94 -9.39 14.42
CA PHE A 244 12.87 -8.74 15.19
C PHE A 244 13.00 -7.21 15.18
N ALA A 245 14.23 -6.69 15.28
CA ALA A 245 14.47 -5.24 15.19
C ALA A 245 14.09 -4.69 13.81
N ASP A 246 14.39 -5.41 12.73
CA ASP A 246 13.97 -5.04 11.36
C ASP A 246 12.45 -5.10 11.19
N PHE A 247 11.78 -6.09 11.78
CA PHE A 247 10.33 -6.16 11.79
C PHE A 247 9.72 -4.94 12.52
N GLN A 248 10.25 -4.57 13.68
CA GLN A 248 9.83 -3.36 14.39
C GLN A 248 10.10 -2.08 13.57
N ARG A 249 11.23 -1.99 12.86
CA ARG A 249 11.52 -0.85 11.95
C ARG A 249 10.50 -0.78 10.81
N ALA A 250 10.08 -1.92 10.25
CA ALA A 250 9.07 -1.97 9.22
C ALA A 250 7.69 -1.53 9.75
N LEU A 251 7.27 -2.00 10.93
CA LEU A 251 6.05 -1.54 11.62
C LEU A 251 6.11 -0.03 11.90
N LYS A 252 7.25 0.48 12.40
CA LYS A 252 7.46 1.92 12.63
C LYS A 252 7.40 2.74 11.34
N GLY A 253 7.88 2.18 10.23
CA GLY A 253 7.75 2.75 8.90
C GLY A 253 6.28 2.92 8.48
N LEU A 254 5.45 1.90 8.70
CA LEU A 254 4.00 1.97 8.46
C LEU A 254 3.32 2.97 9.43
N ASN A 255 3.73 3.01 10.70
CA ASN A 255 3.22 3.97 11.67
C ASN A 255 3.46 5.42 11.25
N ARG A 256 4.66 5.74 10.76
CA ARG A 256 4.98 7.07 10.22
C ARG A 256 4.19 7.44 8.97
N ARG A 257 3.64 6.45 8.25
CA ARG A 257 2.72 6.66 7.11
C ARG A 257 1.25 6.78 7.56
N GLY A 258 0.97 6.67 8.86
CA GLY A 258 -0.36 6.85 9.45
C GLY A 258 -1.15 5.56 9.69
N ILE A 259 -0.50 4.39 9.56
CA ILE A 259 -1.08 3.11 9.99
C ILE A 259 -0.95 3.00 11.51
N LEU A 260 -2.06 2.82 12.20
CA LEU A 260 -2.05 2.69 13.65
C LEU A 260 -1.46 1.34 14.05
N LEU A 261 -0.78 1.33 15.19
CA LEU A 261 -0.30 0.11 15.83
C LEU A 261 -1.05 -0.08 17.14
N ALA A 262 -1.31 -1.33 17.50
CA ALA A 262 -1.82 -1.70 18.81
C ALA A 262 -1.30 -3.08 19.24
N ILE A 263 -1.44 -3.41 20.52
CA ILE A 263 -0.96 -4.68 21.09
C ILE A 263 -2.14 -5.50 21.61
N ALA A 264 -2.21 -6.78 21.26
CA ALA A 264 -3.09 -7.75 21.89
C ALA A 264 -2.27 -8.99 22.29
N SER A 265 -1.96 -9.09 23.58
CA SER A 265 -0.97 -10.07 24.07
C SER A 265 -1.35 -10.68 25.41
N LYS A 266 -0.86 -11.89 25.67
CA LYS A 266 -1.15 -12.68 26.88
C LYS A 266 0.03 -12.64 27.85
N ASN A 267 0.12 -11.56 28.62
CA ASN A 267 1.18 -11.33 29.61
C ASN A 267 0.66 -10.63 30.87
N GLU A 268 1.51 -10.53 31.91
CA GLU A 268 1.34 -9.48 32.93
C GLU A 268 1.65 -8.12 32.30
N GLU A 269 0.65 -7.22 32.26
CA GLU A 269 0.78 -5.89 31.65
C GLU A 269 2.04 -5.15 32.09
N ARG A 270 2.30 -5.09 33.40
CA ARG A 270 3.45 -4.36 33.94
C ARG A 270 4.78 -4.90 33.43
N VAL A 271 4.94 -6.21 33.31
CA VAL A 271 6.17 -6.86 32.84
C VAL A 271 6.39 -6.62 31.35
N ALA A 272 5.32 -6.73 30.55
CA ALA A 272 5.39 -6.45 29.12
C ALA A 272 5.71 -4.98 28.82
N LEU A 273 5.06 -4.04 29.52
CA LEU A 273 5.32 -2.60 29.38
C LEU A 273 6.73 -2.25 29.85
N GLU A 274 7.24 -2.91 30.90
CA GLU A 274 8.62 -2.77 31.34
C GLU A 274 9.61 -3.20 30.24
N GLY A 275 9.34 -4.32 29.57
CA GLY A 275 10.16 -4.77 28.44
C GLY A 275 10.20 -3.78 27.28
N ILE A 276 9.05 -3.21 26.89
CA ILE A 276 8.98 -2.17 25.86
C ILE A 276 9.76 -0.91 26.27
N ALA A 277 9.68 -0.53 27.54
CA ALA A 277 10.27 0.71 28.03
C ALA A 277 11.79 0.62 28.30
N GLN A 278 12.28 -0.53 28.76
CA GLN A 278 13.66 -0.67 29.25
C GLN A 278 14.62 -1.35 28.27
N HIS A 279 14.13 -2.22 27.39
CA HIS A 279 15.03 -2.97 26.51
C HIS A 279 15.73 -2.04 25.50
N PRO A 280 17.09 -1.98 25.49
CA PRO A 280 17.83 -0.95 24.76
C PRO A 280 17.68 -1.02 23.23
N GLU A 281 17.45 -2.22 22.70
CA GLU A 281 17.24 -2.45 21.27
C GLU A 281 15.76 -2.30 20.82
N MET A 282 14.85 -1.91 21.71
CA MET A 282 13.47 -1.62 21.32
C MET A 282 13.41 -0.45 20.34
N VAL A 283 12.81 -0.69 19.18
CA VAL A 283 12.61 0.32 18.14
C VAL A 283 11.25 1.00 18.30
N LEU A 284 10.22 0.23 18.70
CA LEU A 284 8.89 0.75 19.00
C LEU A 284 8.83 1.22 20.47
N SER A 285 8.19 2.35 20.68
CA SER A 285 7.90 2.93 21.99
C SER A 285 6.40 2.87 22.27
N LEU A 286 5.98 3.06 23.53
CA LEU A 286 4.55 3.09 23.89
C LEU A 286 3.74 4.19 23.17
N ASP A 287 4.42 5.27 22.75
CA ASP A 287 3.80 6.35 21.99
C ASP A 287 3.53 5.98 20.52
N ASP A 288 4.19 4.93 20.00
CA ASP A 288 3.93 4.42 18.66
C ASP A 288 2.60 3.63 18.60
N PHE A 289 2.06 3.18 19.75
CA PHE A 289 0.84 2.39 19.85
C PHE A 289 -0.38 3.23 20.25
N ALA A 290 -1.47 3.11 19.49
CA ALA A 290 -2.76 3.76 19.75
C ALA A 290 -3.52 3.15 20.94
N GLY A 291 -3.25 1.89 21.28
CA GLY A 291 -3.86 1.16 22.39
C GLY A 291 -3.22 -0.20 22.59
N TRP A 292 -3.47 -0.82 23.74
CA TRP A 292 -3.04 -2.18 24.03
C TRP A 292 -4.05 -2.91 24.94
N ARG A 293 -4.03 -4.23 24.85
CA ARG A 293 -4.66 -5.19 25.76
C ARG A 293 -3.60 -6.23 26.08
N ILE A 294 -3.14 -6.23 27.32
CA ILE A 294 -2.09 -7.12 27.80
C ILE A 294 -2.61 -7.77 29.06
N ASP A 295 -3.30 -8.89 28.88
CA ASP A 295 -4.00 -9.63 29.92
C ASP A 295 -4.24 -11.06 29.46
N TRP A 296 -4.87 -11.89 30.29
CA TRP A 296 -5.11 -13.30 30.00
C TRP A 296 -6.46 -13.57 29.32
N GLU A 297 -7.17 -12.53 28.88
CA GLU A 297 -8.45 -12.67 28.20
C GLU A 297 -8.29 -13.14 26.74
N ASP A 298 -9.40 -13.48 26.10
CA ASP A 298 -9.43 -13.89 24.69
C ASP A 298 -8.99 -12.72 23.78
N LYS A 299 -7.96 -12.94 22.93
CA LYS A 299 -7.42 -11.91 22.05
C LYS A 299 -8.46 -11.37 21.07
N ALA A 300 -9.42 -12.17 20.62
CA ALA A 300 -10.46 -11.70 19.72
C ALA A 300 -11.39 -10.70 20.43
N GLN A 301 -11.77 -10.97 21.67
CA GLN A 301 -12.56 -10.02 22.46
C GLN A 301 -11.77 -8.71 22.69
N ASN A 302 -10.51 -8.83 23.08
CA ASN A 302 -9.61 -7.69 23.28
C ASN A 302 -9.43 -6.83 22.02
N ILE A 303 -9.29 -7.46 20.84
CA ILE A 303 -9.23 -6.76 19.56
C ILE A 303 -10.55 -6.04 19.28
N ALA A 304 -11.69 -6.71 19.45
CA ALA A 304 -13.00 -6.13 19.18
C ALA A 304 -13.27 -4.88 20.03
N ASP A 305 -12.99 -4.96 21.34
CA ASP A 305 -13.19 -3.86 22.27
C ASP A 305 -12.28 -2.67 21.95
N MET A 306 -11.00 -2.93 21.67
CA MET A 306 -10.06 -1.88 21.34
C MET A 306 -10.39 -1.21 19.99
N VAL A 307 -10.81 -1.98 18.99
CA VAL A 307 -11.22 -1.43 17.69
C VAL A 307 -12.44 -0.52 17.84
N ALA A 308 -13.40 -0.90 18.69
CA ALA A 308 -14.54 -0.07 19.02
C ALA A 308 -14.14 1.22 19.74
N GLU A 309 -13.22 1.17 20.72
CA GLU A 309 -12.68 2.35 21.40
C GLU A 309 -11.98 3.31 20.43
N LEU A 310 -11.26 2.79 19.43
CA LEU A 310 -10.58 3.59 18.41
C LEU A 310 -11.53 4.15 17.33
N ASN A 311 -12.83 3.83 17.40
CA ASN A 311 -13.86 4.14 16.39
C ASN A 311 -13.46 3.66 14.99
N LEU A 312 -12.94 2.44 14.90
CA LEU A 312 -12.58 1.78 13.65
C LEU A 312 -13.52 0.61 13.37
N GLY A 313 -13.59 0.19 12.11
CA GLY A 313 -14.27 -1.05 11.73
C GLY A 313 -13.30 -2.22 11.71
N LEU A 314 -13.77 -3.42 12.07
CA LEU A 314 -12.96 -4.65 12.09
C LEU A 314 -12.32 -4.97 10.71
N GLN A 315 -13.01 -4.63 9.61
CA GLN A 315 -12.51 -4.75 8.24
C GLN A 315 -11.26 -3.89 7.96
N SER A 316 -10.93 -2.95 8.83
CA SER A 316 -9.72 -2.11 8.70
C SER A 316 -8.52 -2.65 9.50
N VAL A 317 -8.65 -3.81 10.13
CA VAL A 317 -7.67 -4.35 11.07
C VAL A 317 -6.87 -5.48 10.42
N VAL A 318 -5.57 -5.52 10.71
CA VAL A 318 -4.68 -6.67 10.49
C VAL A 318 -4.23 -7.18 11.84
N PHE A 319 -4.28 -8.48 12.08
CA PHE A 319 -3.77 -9.10 13.30
C PHE A 319 -2.59 -10.02 12.99
N ILE A 320 -1.46 -9.79 13.67
CA ILE A 320 -0.21 -10.53 13.49
C ILE A 320 0.19 -11.17 14.82
N ASP A 321 0.41 -12.48 14.76
CA ASP A 321 0.70 -13.34 15.91
C ASP A 321 1.46 -14.58 15.40
N ASP A 322 2.55 -14.96 16.05
CA ASP A 322 3.35 -16.14 15.67
C ASP A 322 2.57 -17.45 15.93
N ASN A 323 1.66 -17.45 16.90
CA ASN A 323 0.92 -18.62 17.32
C ASN A 323 -0.27 -18.94 16.38
N PRO A 324 -0.23 -20.07 15.65
CA PRO A 324 -1.30 -20.44 14.72
C PRO A 324 -2.66 -20.67 15.39
N ALA A 325 -2.69 -21.02 16.68
CA ALA A 325 -3.93 -21.21 17.43
C ALA A 325 -4.63 -19.86 17.70
N GLU A 326 -3.89 -18.84 18.12
CA GLU A 326 -4.42 -17.48 18.32
C GLU A 326 -4.88 -16.87 16.99
N ARG A 327 -4.08 -17.03 15.92
CA ARG A 327 -4.50 -16.63 14.56
C ARG A 327 -5.82 -17.28 14.14
N SER A 328 -5.95 -18.59 14.35
CA SER A 328 -7.16 -19.34 13.99
C SER A 328 -8.37 -18.88 14.81
N ARG A 329 -8.17 -18.67 16.11
CA ARG A 329 -9.21 -18.20 17.03
C ARG A 329 -9.74 -16.82 16.64
N VAL A 330 -8.86 -15.87 16.34
CA VAL A 330 -9.25 -14.52 15.89
C VAL A 330 -9.95 -14.59 14.54
N ARG A 331 -9.46 -15.40 13.59
CA ARG A 331 -10.09 -15.56 12.28
C ARG A 331 -11.50 -16.13 12.34
N GLU A 332 -11.76 -17.07 13.25
CA GLU A 332 -13.09 -17.64 13.46
C GLU A 332 -14.03 -16.65 14.15
N ALA A 333 -13.54 -15.96 15.19
CA ALA A 333 -14.34 -15.03 15.98
C ALA A 333 -14.65 -13.71 15.26
N LEU A 334 -13.70 -13.20 14.47
CA LEU A 334 -13.76 -11.91 13.79
C LEU A 334 -13.39 -12.06 12.29
N PRO A 335 -14.29 -12.61 11.45
CA PRO A 335 -14.01 -12.89 10.04
C PRO A 335 -13.59 -11.66 9.21
N GLU A 336 -13.94 -10.45 9.64
CA GLU A 336 -13.58 -9.19 8.98
C GLU A 336 -12.11 -8.78 9.21
N VAL A 337 -11.51 -9.22 10.32
CA VAL A 337 -10.11 -8.96 10.63
C VAL A 337 -9.23 -9.77 9.69
N PHE A 338 -8.25 -9.12 9.06
CA PHE A 338 -7.30 -9.82 8.21
C PHE A 338 -6.23 -10.45 9.07
N VAL A 339 -6.23 -11.79 9.11
CA VAL A 339 -5.25 -12.59 9.82
C VAL A 339 -4.38 -13.32 8.79
N PRO A 340 -3.27 -12.72 8.32
CA PRO A 340 -2.38 -13.38 7.37
C PRO A 340 -1.78 -14.64 7.99
N GLU A 341 -1.42 -15.61 7.14
CA GLU A 341 -0.48 -16.63 7.60
C GLU A 341 0.88 -15.97 7.84
N TRP A 342 1.48 -16.32 8.97
CA TRP A 342 2.72 -15.72 9.42
C TRP A 342 3.85 -16.75 9.36
N PRO A 343 5.02 -16.39 8.80
CA PRO A 343 6.14 -17.32 8.72
C PRO A 343 6.63 -17.70 10.13
N ALA A 344 7.19 -18.91 10.27
CA ALA A 344 7.78 -19.36 11.52
C ALA A 344 9.18 -18.75 11.77
N ASP A 345 9.87 -18.33 10.70
CA ASP A 345 11.20 -17.73 10.77
C ASP A 345 11.10 -16.19 10.87
N PRO A 346 11.55 -15.57 11.99
CA PRO A 346 11.59 -14.11 12.15
C PRO A 346 12.32 -13.36 11.03
N ALA A 347 13.31 -13.99 10.38
CA ALA A 347 14.03 -13.38 9.26
C ALA A 347 13.12 -13.02 8.07
N LEU A 348 11.96 -13.68 7.97
CA LEU A 348 10.98 -13.44 6.91
C LEU A 348 9.92 -12.40 7.30
N TYR A 349 9.83 -11.97 8.56
CA TYR A 349 8.77 -11.08 9.05
C TYR A 349 8.73 -9.73 8.32
N PRO A 350 9.87 -9.04 8.07
CA PRO A 350 9.84 -7.78 7.32
C PRO A 350 9.28 -7.96 5.91
N SER A 351 9.69 -9.03 5.22
CA SER A 351 9.22 -9.32 3.86
C SER A 351 7.75 -9.72 3.82
N ALA A 352 7.28 -10.49 4.82
CA ALA A 352 5.88 -10.86 4.98
C ALA A 352 5.01 -9.63 5.22
N LEU A 353 5.42 -8.74 6.13
CA LEU A 353 4.71 -7.49 6.44
C LEU A 353 4.63 -6.56 5.22
N LEU A 354 5.76 -6.30 4.56
CA LEU A 354 5.82 -5.41 3.40
C LEU A 354 5.16 -6.02 2.15
N GLY A 355 4.98 -7.35 2.14
CA GLY A 355 4.18 -8.06 1.15
C GLY A 355 2.67 -7.93 1.35
N LEU A 356 2.20 -7.44 2.51
CA LEU A 356 0.78 -7.19 2.75
C LEU A 356 0.31 -5.97 1.93
N ARG A 357 -0.36 -6.25 0.82
CA ARG A 357 -0.94 -5.26 -0.12
C ARG A 357 -2.29 -4.72 0.33
N CYS A 358 -2.40 -4.40 1.61
CA CYS A 358 -3.64 -3.99 2.23
C CYS A 358 -3.56 -2.63 2.92
N PHE A 359 -2.44 -1.92 2.80
CA PHE A 359 -2.21 -0.60 3.39
C PHE A 359 -2.16 0.54 2.36
N ASP A 360 -2.47 0.25 1.10
CA ASP A 360 -2.50 1.24 0.03
C ASP A 360 -3.56 2.31 0.28
N ALA A 361 -3.19 3.56 0.03
CA ALA A 361 -4.05 4.72 0.14
C ALA A 361 -3.74 5.69 -1.01
N PRO A 362 -4.74 6.39 -1.56
CA PRO A 362 -4.53 7.30 -2.69
C PRO A 362 -3.60 8.47 -2.33
N ARG A 363 -3.57 8.84 -1.05
CA ARG A 363 -2.64 9.82 -0.47
C ARG A 363 -2.36 9.54 1.00
N VAL A 364 -1.19 10.00 1.45
CA VAL A 364 -0.86 10.13 2.87
C VAL A 364 -0.96 11.60 3.26
N SER A 365 -2.02 11.96 3.98
CA SER A 365 -2.21 13.33 4.47
C SER A 365 -1.28 13.65 5.65
N VAL A 366 -1.06 14.94 5.92
CA VAL A 366 -0.32 15.39 7.12
C VAL A 366 -0.95 14.85 8.40
N GLU A 367 -2.27 14.77 8.43
CA GLU A 367 -3.04 14.27 9.56
C GLU A 367 -2.88 12.76 9.74
N ASP A 368 -2.77 11.98 8.65
CA ASP A 368 -2.43 10.55 8.72
C ASP A 368 -1.12 10.37 9.47
N ARG A 369 -0.09 11.17 9.16
CA ARG A 369 1.21 11.14 9.85
C ARG A 369 1.14 11.54 11.33
N GLN A 370 0.12 12.31 11.72
CA GLN A 370 -0.10 12.75 13.10
C GLN A 370 -1.07 11.85 13.88
N ARG A 371 -1.74 10.91 13.20
CA ARG A 371 -2.85 10.14 13.76
C ARG A 371 -2.44 9.35 15.00
N SER A 372 -1.29 8.69 14.99
CA SER A 372 -0.78 7.94 16.17
C SER A 372 -0.61 8.85 17.38
N ARG A 373 -0.06 10.06 17.20
CA ARG A 373 0.08 11.05 18.28
C ARG A 373 -1.27 11.54 18.79
N MET A 374 -2.25 11.71 17.91
CA MET A 374 -3.61 12.10 18.32
C MET A 374 -4.25 11.03 19.19
N TYR A 375 -4.12 9.75 18.84
CA TYR A 375 -4.65 8.64 19.65
C TYR A 375 -3.89 8.48 20.97
N ALA A 376 -2.57 8.63 20.98
CA ALA A 376 -1.79 8.62 22.21
C ALA A 376 -2.21 9.76 23.16
N ALA A 377 -2.42 10.97 22.62
CA ALA A 377 -2.94 12.10 23.38
C ALA A 377 -4.39 11.86 23.86
N GLU A 378 -5.25 11.29 23.03
CA GLU A 378 -6.62 10.91 23.40
C GLU A 378 -6.64 9.90 24.56
N ARG A 379 -5.76 8.89 24.52
CA ARG A 379 -5.60 7.93 25.63
C ARG A 379 -5.21 8.62 26.92
N GLN A 380 -4.22 9.53 26.90
CA GLN A 380 -3.84 10.33 28.07
C GLN A 380 -5.02 11.17 28.58
N ARG A 381 -5.86 11.71 27.68
CA ARG A 381 -7.09 12.43 28.04
C ARG A 381 -8.11 11.52 28.74
N TRP A 382 -8.29 10.29 28.29
CA TRP A 382 -9.19 9.31 28.93
C TRP A 382 -8.69 8.84 30.30
N GLU A 383 -7.40 8.57 30.44
CA GLU A 383 -6.79 8.26 31.73
C GLU A 383 -6.94 9.41 32.73
N THR A 384 -6.73 10.65 32.26
CA THR A 384 -6.94 11.85 33.05
C THR A 384 -8.41 11.99 33.44
N LYS A 385 -9.35 11.77 32.50
CA LYS A 385 -10.80 11.79 32.79
C LYS A 385 -11.20 10.81 33.90
N ARG A 386 -10.61 9.61 33.93
CA ARG A 386 -10.85 8.62 34.99
C ARG A 386 -10.36 9.07 36.37
N ARG A 387 -9.40 10.00 36.42
CA ARG A 387 -8.80 10.54 37.65
C ARG A 387 -9.43 11.85 38.14
N VAL A 388 -10.19 12.55 37.29
CA VAL A 388 -10.81 13.83 37.61
C VAL A 388 -12.24 13.62 38.15
N PRO A 389 -12.63 14.23 39.28
CA PRO A 389 -13.90 13.95 39.96
C PRO A 389 -15.13 14.60 39.31
N SER A 390 -14.96 15.57 38.39
CA SER A 390 -16.08 16.25 37.73
C SER A 390 -15.87 16.47 36.21
N LEU A 391 -16.99 16.55 35.47
CA LEU A 391 -16.98 16.84 34.03
C LEU A 391 -16.37 18.22 33.71
N GLN A 392 -16.63 19.21 34.57
CA GLN A 392 -16.16 20.59 34.36
C GLN A 392 -14.64 20.70 34.48
N GLU A 393 -14.06 20.13 35.53
CA GLU A 393 -12.60 20.11 35.70
C GLU A 393 -11.90 19.35 34.57
N TRP A 394 -12.54 18.31 34.03
CA TRP A 394 -12.02 17.61 32.86
C TRP A 394 -12.02 18.52 31.64
N LEU A 395 -13.13 19.20 31.33
CA LEU A 395 -13.21 20.13 30.19
C LEU A 395 -12.21 21.29 30.32
N ASP A 396 -12.02 21.83 31.52
CA ASP A 396 -11.06 22.90 31.78
C ASP A 396 -9.62 22.42 31.56
N SER A 397 -9.30 21.17 31.89
CA SER A 397 -7.98 20.56 31.65
C SER A 397 -7.64 20.33 30.18
N LEU A 398 -8.63 20.34 29.29
CA LEU A 398 -8.44 20.08 27.86
C LEU A 398 -7.96 21.31 27.07
N GLU A 399 -8.04 22.52 27.65
CA GLU A 399 -7.65 23.79 27.02
C GLU A 399 -8.16 23.94 25.57
N LEU A 400 -9.42 23.55 25.31
CA LEU A 400 -9.99 23.48 23.96
C LEU A 400 -9.99 24.87 23.27
N LYS A 401 -9.42 24.93 22.06
CA LYS A 401 -9.48 26.08 21.15
C LYS A 401 -10.26 25.67 19.90
N VAL A 402 -11.24 26.48 19.51
CA VAL A 402 -12.07 26.24 18.32
C VAL A 402 -11.77 27.32 17.29
N GLU A 403 -11.48 26.89 16.07
CA GLU A 403 -11.31 27.75 14.90
C GLU A 403 -12.43 27.46 13.89
N VAL A 404 -12.98 28.50 13.27
CA VAL A 404 -14.08 28.41 12.30
C VAL A 404 -13.63 29.06 11.00
N GLU A 405 -13.71 28.32 9.91
CA GLU A 405 -13.22 28.70 8.58
C GLU A 405 -14.26 28.35 7.50
N GLU A 406 -14.28 29.13 6.41
CA GLU A 406 -15.16 28.87 5.26
C GLU A 406 -14.63 27.73 4.38
N LEU A 407 -15.54 26.99 3.73
CA LEU A 407 -15.20 25.92 2.80
C LEU A 407 -14.59 26.47 1.51
N GLY A 408 -13.40 25.98 1.15
CA GLY A 408 -12.66 26.37 -0.04
C GLY A 408 -11.76 25.25 -0.55
N ALA A 409 -11.05 25.49 -1.67
CA ALA A 409 -10.24 24.45 -2.32
C ALA A 409 -9.18 23.82 -1.39
N ALA A 410 -8.62 24.60 -0.46
CA ALA A 410 -7.59 24.13 0.47
C ALA A 410 -8.10 23.16 1.55
N ASN A 411 -9.36 23.28 1.98
CA ASN A 411 -9.95 22.45 3.04
C ASN A 411 -11.03 21.49 2.53
N LEU A 412 -11.37 21.51 1.24
CA LEU A 412 -12.34 20.62 0.61
C LEU A 412 -11.97 19.13 0.73
N PRO A 413 -10.72 18.69 0.50
CA PRO A 413 -10.35 17.28 0.71
C PRO A 413 -10.57 16.84 2.17
N ARG A 414 -10.31 17.75 3.11
CA ARG A 414 -10.50 17.50 4.54
C ARG A 414 -11.98 17.40 4.90
N ALA A 415 -12.81 18.30 4.41
CA ALA A 415 -14.25 18.25 4.61
C ALA A 415 -14.85 16.94 4.07
N ALA A 416 -14.42 16.51 2.88
CA ALA A 416 -14.83 15.23 2.28
C ALA A 416 -14.40 14.04 3.15
N GLN A 417 -13.16 14.04 3.66
CA GLN A 417 -12.67 13.01 4.58
C GLN A 417 -13.49 12.95 5.88
N LEU A 418 -13.84 14.11 6.47
CA LEU A 418 -14.67 14.18 7.68
C LEU A 418 -16.10 13.70 7.42
N LEU A 419 -16.70 14.09 6.29
CA LEU A 419 -18.01 13.59 5.87
C LEU A 419 -18.03 12.06 5.74
N ASN A 420 -16.98 11.48 5.15
CA ASN A 420 -16.80 10.03 5.03
C ASN A 420 -16.49 9.35 6.37
N ARG A 421 -16.03 10.09 7.38
CA ARG A 421 -15.78 9.61 8.74
C ARG A 421 -17.04 9.62 9.63
N THR A 422 -18.09 10.34 9.22
CA THR A 422 -19.24 10.62 10.07
C THR A 422 -20.37 9.61 9.84
N ASN A 423 -20.39 8.52 10.61
CA ASN A 423 -21.47 7.52 10.55
C ASN A 423 -22.70 7.86 11.41
N GLN A 424 -22.61 8.85 12.30
CA GLN A 424 -23.68 9.14 13.28
C GLN A 424 -24.60 10.32 12.94
N MET A 425 -24.32 11.11 11.90
CA MET A 425 -25.10 12.33 11.58
C MET A 425 -25.34 12.56 10.08
N ASN A 426 -25.01 11.61 9.19
CA ASN A 426 -25.21 11.77 7.76
C ASN A 426 -26.50 11.05 7.30
N LEU A 427 -27.61 11.78 7.29
CA LEU A 427 -28.94 11.28 6.88
C LEU A 427 -29.18 11.34 5.36
N SER A 428 -28.25 11.91 4.58
CA SER A 428 -28.42 12.16 3.15
C SER A 428 -27.86 11.06 2.23
N THR A 429 -27.20 10.03 2.77
CA THR A 429 -26.61 8.92 2.02
C THR A 429 -27.31 7.57 2.27
N ARG A 430 -28.53 7.58 2.83
CA ARG A 430 -29.40 6.40 2.96
C ARG A 430 -30.49 6.37 1.89
#